data_AF-A0A497GHK3-F1
#
_entry.id   AF-A0A497GHK3-F1
#
_cell.length_a   1.000
_cell.length_b   1.000
_cell.length_c   1.000
_cell.angle_alpha   90.00
_cell.angle_beta   90.00
_cell.angle_gamma   90.00
#
_symmetry.space_group_name_H-M   'P 1'
#
loop_
_entity.id
_entity.type
_entity.pdbx_description
1 polymer ?
#
loop_
_entity_poly.entity_id
_entity_poly.type
_entity_poly.pdbx_seq_one_letter_code
_entity_poly.pdbx_strand_id
1 'polypeptide(L)' 'MRSIEIPDFIYKALEREAKLTGKSIVDILVERILDALSKDERIEVYRRLHEDYLKKAEECEEKGDFVQAGEKYWRR' A
#
# COMPACT_ATOMS: atom_id res chain seq x y z
N MET A 1 -13.15 0.60 2.43
CA MET A 1 -12.39 0.94 1.21
C MET A 1 -12.76 2.35 0.80
N ARG A 2 -11.81 3.13 0.27
CA ARG A 2 -12.07 4.45 -0.33
C ARG A 2 -11.98 4.30 -1.84
N SER A 3 -12.93 4.85 -2.58
CA SER A 3 -12.91 4.89 -4.05
C SER A 3 -12.49 6.28 -4.55
N ILE A 4 -11.88 6.34 -5.72
CA ILE A 4 -11.57 7.56 -6.45
C ILE A 4 -12.19 7.47 -7.84
N GLU A 5 -12.80 8.56 -8.30
CA GLU A 5 -13.30 8.66 -9.68
C GLU A 5 -12.28 9.47 -10.48
N ILE A 6 -11.84 8.90 -11.61
CA ILE A 6 -10.90 9.56 -12.52
C ILE A 6 -11.41 9.48 -13.95
N PRO A 7 -11.09 10.47 -14.80
CA PRO A 7 -11.44 10.41 -16.22
C PRO A 7 -10.85 9.19 -16.93
N ASP A 8 -11.61 8.62 -17.88
CA ASP A 8 -11.22 7.41 -18.64
C ASP A 8 -9.85 7.55 -19.32
N PHE A 9 -9.50 8.73 -19.83
CA PHE A 9 -8.21 8.95 -20.47
C PHE A 9 -7.02 8.86 -19.50
N ILE A 10 -7.20 9.25 -18.23
CA ILE A 10 -6.19 9.09 -17.18
C ILE A 10 -6.09 7.61 -16.82
N TYR A 11 -7.23 6.93 -16.65
CA TYR A 11 -7.24 5.50 -16.35
C TYR A 11 -6.50 4.69 -17.43
N LYS A 12 -6.75 4.98 -18.72
CA LYS A 12 -6.02 4.37 -19.84
C LYS A 12 -4.52 4.68 -19.86
N ALA A 13 -4.10 5.82 -19.33
CA ALA A 13 -2.67 6.11 -19.17
C ALA A 13 -2.06 5.21 -18.09
N LEU A 14 -2.73 5.06 -16.95
CA LEU A 14 -2.31 4.16 -15.87
C LEU A 14 -2.29 2.70 -16.32
N GLU A 15 -3.28 2.23 -17.10
CA GLU A 15 -3.28 0.87 -17.64
C GLU A 15 -2.08 0.60 -18.57
N ARG A 16 -1.69 1.59 -19.38
CA ARG A 16 -0.51 1.47 -20.24
C ARG A 16 0.76 1.38 -19.42
N GLU A 17 0.91 2.22 -18.40
CA GLU A 17 2.06 2.18 -17.50
C GLU A 17 2.12 0.86 -16.71
N ALA A 18 0.98 0.36 -16.23
CA ALA A 18 0.87 -0.95 -15.57
C ALA A 18 1.35 -2.08 -16.47
N LYS A 19 0.93 -2.09 -17.75
CA LYS A 19 1.40 -3.09 -18.72
C LYS A 19 2.90 -3.02 -18.99
N LEU A 20 3.48 -1.83 -19.02
CA LEU A 20 4.91 -1.64 -19.28
C LEU A 20 5.78 -2.03 -18.08
N THR A 21 5.30 -1.75 -16.86
CA THR A 21 6.06 -1.97 -15.62
C THR A 21 5.79 -3.33 -14.98
N GLY A 22 4.71 -4.00 -15.37
CA GLY A 22 4.23 -5.23 -14.71
C GLY A 22 3.63 -4.99 -13.33
N LYS A 23 3.44 -3.72 -12.91
CA LYS A 23 2.89 -3.33 -11.61
C LYS A 23 1.37 -3.14 -11.69
N SER A 24 0.68 -3.23 -10.55
CA SER A 24 -0.73 -2.86 -10.51
C SER A 24 -0.90 -1.34 -10.59
N ILE A 25 -2.09 -0.89 -11.03
CA ILE A 25 -2.42 0.54 -11.06
C ILE A 25 -2.31 1.17 -9.66
N VAL A 26 -2.66 0.40 -8.62
CA VAL A 26 -2.57 0.86 -7.23
C VAL A 26 -1.11 1.08 -6.82
N ASP A 27 -0.22 0.15 -7.16
CA ASP A 27 1.21 0.27 -6.85
C ASP A 27 1.81 1.51 -7.52
N ILE A 28 1.47 1.75 -8.78
CA ILE A 28 1.90 2.94 -9.53
C ILE A 28 1.43 4.21 -8.82
N LEU A 29 0.15 4.29 -8.44
CA LEU A 29 -0.37 5.47 -7.75
C LEU A 29 0.32 5.70 -6.40
N VAL A 30 0.52 4.63 -5.62
CA VAL A 30 1.21 4.70 -4.33
C VAL A 30 2.65 5.18 -4.51
N GLU A 31 3.40 4.61 -5.45
CA GLU A 31 4.77 5.02 -5.75
C GLU A 31 4.85 6.49 -6.17
N ARG A 32 3.98 6.93 -7.09
CA ARG A 32 3.94 8.33 -7.55
C ARG A 32 3.61 9.30 -6.43
N ILE A 33 2.69 8.94 -5.52
CA ILE A 33 2.38 9.75 -4.35
C ILE A 33 3.58 9.81 -3.41
N LEU A 34 4.21 8.66 -3.11
CA LEU A 34 5.41 8.62 -2.27
C LEU A 34 6.56 9.44 -2.85
N ASP A 35 6.70 9.48 -4.18
CA ASP A 35 7.65 10.30 -4.92
C ASP A 35 7.38 11.79 -4.89
N ALA A 36 6.12 12.19 -4.74
CA ALA A 36 5.74 13.59 -4.58
C ALA A 36 5.93 14.13 -3.15
N LEU A 37 6.01 13.25 -2.15
CA LEU A 37 6.18 13.63 -0.75
C LEU A 37 7.63 14.04 -0.44
N SER A 38 7.78 14.99 0.50
CA SER A 38 9.08 15.29 1.11
C SER A 38 9.62 14.07 1.88
N LYS A 39 10.92 14.10 2.17
CA LYS A 39 11.58 13.02 2.92
C LYS A 39 10.90 12.76 4.27
N ASP A 40 10.55 13.81 5.01
CA ASP A 40 9.95 13.69 6.34
C ASP A 40 8.52 13.15 6.26
N GLU A 41 7.73 13.60 5.28
CA GLU A 41 6.40 13.06 5.02
C GLU A 41 6.44 11.58 4.64
N ARG A 42 7.40 11.18 3.80
CA ARG A 42 7.58 9.79 3.39
C ARG A 42 7.94 8.89 4.58
N ILE A 43 8.80 9.35 5.48
CA ILE A 43 9.15 8.63 6.72
C ILE A 43 7.90 8.43 7.58
N GLU A 44 7.09 9.48 7.77
CA GLU A 44 5.87 9.42 8.56
C GLU A 44 4.83 8.46 7.94
N VAL A 45 4.68 8.46 6.62
CA VAL A 45 3.79 7.51 5.92
C VAL A 45 4.24 6.07 6.14
N TYR A 46 5.54 5.78 5.95
CA TYR A 46 6.05 4.43 6.18
C TYR A 46 5.93 4.01 7.65
N ARG A 47 6.16 4.92 8.60
CA ARG A 47 5.97 4.66 10.03
C ARG A 47 4.53 4.26 10.33
N ARG A 48 3.55 5.02 9.84
CA ARG A 48 2.12 4.73 10.05
C ARG A 48 1.69 3.43 9.39
N LEU A 49 2.15 3.16 8.18
CA LEU A 49 1.88 1.88 7.50
C LEU A 49 2.43 0.71 8.32
N HIS A 50 3.65 0.83 8.84
CA HIS A 50 4.24 -0.19 9.69
C HIS A 50 3.43 -0.41 10.97
N GLU A 51 3.03 0.66 11.67
CA GLU A 51 2.19 0.57 12.87
C GLU A 51 0.83 -0.07 12.60
N ASP A 52 0.19 0.27 11.48
CA ASP A 52 -1.09 -0.33 11.08
C ASP A 52 -0.96 -1.82 10.77
N TYR A 53 0.14 -2.26 10.14
CA TYR A 53 0.39 -3.67 9.88
C TYR A 53 0.75 -4.43 11.16
N LEU A 54 1.57 -3.82 12.03
CA LEU A 54 1.94 -4.39 13.32
C LEU A 54 0.71 -4.64 14.18
N LYS A 55 -0.16 -3.63 14.32
CA LYS A 55 -1.40 -3.77 15.08
C LYS A 55 -2.30 -4.88 14.54
N LYS A 56 -2.41 -5.03 13.22
CA LYS A 56 -3.19 -6.13 12.62
C LYS A 56 -2.56 -7.50 12.88
N ALA A 57 -1.23 -7.59 12.98
CA ALA A 57 -0.54 -8.82 13.34
C ALA A 57 -0.83 -9.20 14.80
N GLU A 58 -0.71 -8.24 15.71
CA GLU A 58 -1.03 -8.39 17.14
C GLU A 58 -2.50 -8.80 17.33
N GLU A 59 -3.44 -8.17 16.62
CA GLU A 59 -4.86 -8.54 16.65
C GLU A 59 -5.13 -9.99 16.16
N CYS A 60 -4.30 -10.52 15.24
CA CYS A 60 -4.40 -11.91 14.82
C CYS A 60 -3.84 -12.86 15.89
N GLU A 61 -2.74 -12.46 16.54
CA GLU A 61 -2.13 -13.20 17.63
C GLU A 61 -3.05 -13.30 18.85
N GLU A 62 -3.68 -12.20 19.25
CA GLU A 62 -4.67 -12.16 20.34
C GLU A 62 -5.89 -13.07 20.06
N LYS A 63 -6.26 -13.25 18.79
CA LYS A 63 -7.34 -14.15 18.35
C LYS A 63 -6.91 -15.61 18.21
N GLY A 64 -5.63 -15.91 18.43
CA GLY A 64 -5.06 -17.26 18.30
C GLY A 64 -4.81 -17.70 16.84
N ASP A 65 -4.91 -16.78 15.88
CA ASP A 65 -4.62 -17.06 14.46
C ASP A 65 -3.13 -16.79 14.16
N PHE A 66 -2.29 -17.65 14.73
CA PHE A 66 -0.83 -17.50 14.66
C PHE A 66 -0.26 -17.60 13.24
N VAL A 67 -0.93 -18.33 12.33
CA VAL A 67 -0.53 -18.43 10.92
C VAL A 67 -0.68 -17.06 10.25
N GLN A 68 -1.84 -16.43 10.42
CA GLN A 68 -2.10 -15.10 9.89
C GLN A 68 -1.33 -13.99 10.59
N ALA A 69 -1.00 -14.15 11.87
CA ALA A 69 -0.13 -13.24 12.61
C ALA A 69 1.31 -13.30 12.05
N GLY A 70 1.86 -14.50 11.86
CA GLY A 70 3.19 -14.70 11.29
C GLY A 70 3.34 -14.10 9.89
N GLU A 71 2.35 -14.29 9.02
CA GLU A 71 2.34 -13.66 7.68
C GLU A 71 2.36 -12.13 7.74
N LYS A 72 1.66 -11.52 8.71
CA LYS A 72 1.61 -10.06 8.86
C LYS A 72 2.85 -9.49 9.52
N TYR A 73 3.50 -10.23 10.43
CA TYR A 73 4.80 -9.85 10.97
C TYR A 73 5.90 -9.89 9.91
N TRP A 74 5.82 -10.80 8.93
CA TRP A 74 6.87 -10.97 7.92
C TRP A 74 6.64 -10.21 6.60
N ARG A 75 5.41 -9.79 6.28
CA ARG A 75 5.15 -8.93 5.12
C ARG A 75 5.66 -7.51 5.40
N ARG A 76 6.79 -7.18 4.79
CA ARG A 76 7.30 -5.81 4.62
C ARG A 76 6.59 -5.09 3.47
#